data_AF-A0A968F7D2-F1
#
_entry.id   AF-A0A968F7D2-F1
#
_cell.length_a   1.000
_cell.length_b   1.000
_cell.length_c   1.000
_cell.angle_alpha   90.00
_cell.angle_beta   90.00
_cell.angle_gamma   90.00
#
_symmetry.space_group_name_H-M   'P 1'
#
loop_
_entity.id
_entity.type
_entity.pdbx_description
1 polymer ?
#
loop_
_entity_poly.entity_id
_entity_poly.type
_entity_poly.pdbx_seq_one_letter_code
_entity_poly.pdbx_strand_id
1 'polypeptide(L)'
;MKKYVFGTIFIMLLGVTGYLPAKPYKGAELRTNTSFLSGRFEVRMKSTAGSGLLSSFFTYHDTPVIPAQWNEIDIEILGRYSDEVQFNIITQGQVNHVVERTVAFNPHQSFHVYAIEWTPDYV
;
A
#
# COMPACT_ATOMS: atom_id res chain seq x y z
N MET A 1 -3.55 -7.47 -71.50
CA MET A 1 -4.19 -7.76 -70.19
C MET A 1 -3.44 -7.01 -69.10
N LYS A 2 -4.18 -6.44 -68.13
CA LYS A 2 -3.78 -5.37 -67.20
C LYS A 2 -2.61 -5.76 -66.28
N LYS A 3 -1.69 -4.81 -66.09
CA LYS A 3 -0.62 -4.83 -65.09
C LYS A 3 -1.26 -4.53 -63.71
N TYR A 4 -1.06 -5.41 -62.74
CA TYR A 4 -1.39 -5.13 -61.34
C TYR A 4 -0.09 -5.03 -60.56
N VAL A 5 0.33 -3.80 -60.27
CA VAL A 5 1.42 -3.51 -59.34
C VAL A 5 0.81 -3.61 -57.94
N PHE A 6 1.20 -4.63 -57.19
CA PHE A 6 0.90 -4.70 -55.76
C PHE A 6 1.70 -3.61 -55.05
N GLY A 7 1.06 -2.47 -54.80
CA GLY A 7 1.61 -1.42 -53.95
C GLY A 7 1.52 -1.86 -52.49
N THR A 8 2.66 -2.16 -51.89
CA THR A 8 2.76 -2.40 -50.44
C THR A 8 2.43 -1.10 -49.71
N ILE A 9 1.23 -1.02 -49.13
CA ILE A 9 0.87 0.06 -48.21
C ILE A 9 1.58 -0.23 -46.89
N PHE A 10 2.65 0.52 -46.62
CA PHE A 10 3.33 0.51 -45.33
C PHE A 10 2.56 1.45 -44.39
N ILE A 11 1.67 0.90 -43.57
CA ILE A 11 1.02 1.65 -42.48
C ILE A 11 2.09 1.86 -41.41
N MET A 12 2.66 3.07 -41.36
CA MET A 12 3.53 3.50 -40.28
C MET A 12 2.63 3.74 -39.05
N LEU A 13 2.48 2.71 -38.19
CA LEU A 13 1.97 2.90 -36.84
C LEU A 13 3.00 3.78 -36.10
N LEU A 14 2.77 5.09 -36.06
CA LEU A 14 3.43 5.98 -35.12
C LEU A 14 3.04 5.51 -33.72
N GLY A 15 3.95 4.75 -33.09
CA GLY A 15 3.86 4.41 -31.68
C GLY A 15 3.88 5.71 -30.88
N VAL A 16 2.71 6.18 -30.48
CA VAL A 16 2.58 7.22 -29.46
C VAL A 16 3.02 6.57 -28.16
N THR A 17 4.30 6.70 -27.83
CA THR A 17 4.79 6.42 -26.49
C THR A 17 4.18 7.46 -25.57
N GLY A 18 3.15 7.06 -24.81
CA GLY A 18 2.57 7.92 -23.79
C GLY A 18 3.65 8.28 -22.76
N TYR A 19 4.07 9.54 -22.72
CA TYR A 19 4.86 10.07 -21.62
C TYR A 19 3.96 10.10 -20.38
N LEU A 20 4.15 9.15 -19.47
CA LEU A 20 3.56 9.23 -18.14
C LEU A 20 4.49 10.08 -17.26
N PRO A 21 4.08 11.30 -16.85
CA PRO A 21 4.90 12.13 -15.98
C PRO A 21 5.09 11.43 -14.63
N ALA A 22 6.31 11.52 -14.09
CA ALA A 22 6.59 11.03 -12.74
C ALA A 22 5.69 11.75 -11.72
N LYS A 23 5.32 11.04 -10.64
CA LYS A 23 4.58 11.65 -9.52
C LYS A 23 5.42 12.79 -8.90
N PRO A 24 4.81 13.89 -8.46
CA PRO A 24 5.53 15.03 -7.89
C PRO A 24 6.17 14.74 -6.52
N TYR A 25 5.78 13.64 -5.87
CA TYR A 25 6.26 13.23 -4.55
C TYR A 25 6.88 11.83 -4.60
N LYS A 26 7.87 11.61 -3.73
CA LYS A 26 8.52 10.31 -3.52
C LYS A 26 8.24 9.85 -2.10
N GLY A 27 7.63 8.68 -1.97
CA GLY A 27 7.51 7.97 -0.69
C GLY A 27 8.65 6.97 -0.50
N ALA A 28 8.62 6.27 0.62
CA ALA A 28 9.50 5.15 0.90
C ALA A 28 8.69 3.99 1.49
N GLU A 29 9.04 2.77 1.12
CA GLU A 29 8.54 1.54 1.71
C GLU A 29 9.74 0.67 2.06
N LEU A 30 9.74 0.12 3.27
CA LEU A 30 10.69 -0.89 3.70
C LEU A 30 9.90 -2.17 3.93
N ARG A 31 10.33 -3.27 3.32
CA ARG A 31 9.66 -4.56 3.42
C ARG A 31 10.64 -5.70 3.66
N THR A 32 10.13 -6.76 4.28
CA THR A 32 10.89 -8.00 4.44
C THR A 32 11.01 -8.73 3.10
N ASN A 33 12.12 -9.43 2.89
CA ASN A 33 12.29 -10.36 1.76
C ASN A 33 11.58 -11.70 2.00
N THR A 34 11.35 -12.03 3.26
CA THR A 34 10.70 -13.27 3.70
C THR A 34 9.24 -13.01 4.05
N SER A 35 8.37 -13.95 3.71
CA SER A 35 6.97 -13.97 4.07
C SER A 35 6.74 -14.77 5.35
N PHE A 36 5.69 -14.42 6.08
CA PHE A 36 5.32 -15.08 7.34
C PHE A 36 3.84 -15.46 7.31
N LEU A 37 3.52 -16.58 7.95
CA LEU A 37 2.15 -17.01 8.19
C LEU A 37 1.96 -16.99 9.71
N SER A 38 1.20 -16.03 10.23
CA SER A 38 1.02 -15.73 11.66
C SER A 38 2.29 -15.24 12.39
N GLY A 39 2.09 -14.70 13.60
CA GLY A 39 3.16 -14.25 14.48
C GLY A 39 2.90 -12.89 15.10
N ARG A 40 3.87 -12.43 15.90
CA ARG A 40 3.89 -11.10 16.49
C ARG A 40 4.93 -10.23 15.80
N PHE A 41 4.48 -9.15 15.18
CA PHE A 41 5.33 -8.19 14.48
C PHE A 41 5.31 -6.88 15.26
N GLU A 42 6.49 -6.38 15.65
CA GLU A 42 6.60 -5.15 16.44
C GLU A 42 7.46 -4.12 15.73
N VAL A 43 7.05 -2.86 15.87
CA VAL A 43 7.85 -1.72 15.42
C VAL A 43 7.91 -0.68 16.53
N ARG A 44 9.11 -0.13 16.76
CA ARG A 44 9.27 1.09 17.54
C ARG A 44 9.43 2.27 16.59
N MET A 45 8.35 3.00 16.33
CA MET A 45 8.33 4.09 15.35
C MET A 45 7.79 5.40 15.93
N LYS A 46 8.17 6.49 15.27
CA LYS A 46 7.62 7.84 15.46
C LYS A 46 7.12 8.30 14.10
N SER A 47 5.82 8.57 13.98
CA SER A 47 5.19 8.96 12.72
C SER A 47 5.55 10.39 12.32
N THR A 48 5.22 10.76 11.08
CA THR A 48 5.42 12.13 10.58
C THR A 48 4.12 12.92 10.59
N ALA A 49 4.16 14.11 11.20
CA ALA A 49 3.03 15.05 11.18
C ALA A 49 2.97 15.81 9.85
N GLY A 50 1.76 16.07 9.37
CA GLY A 50 1.49 16.81 8.14
C GLY A 50 0.22 16.33 7.44
N SER A 51 -0.58 17.27 6.93
CA SER A 51 -1.77 16.95 6.15
C SER A 51 -1.38 16.21 4.86
N GLY A 52 -2.08 15.11 4.55
CA GLY A 52 -1.80 14.27 3.38
C GLY A 52 -0.63 13.29 3.55
N LEU A 53 -0.04 13.18 4.75
CA LEU A 53 0.99 12.19 5.06
C LEU A 53 0.40 11.00 5.80
N LEU A 54 0.95 9.81 5.52
CA LEU A 54 0.65 8.56 6.20
C LEU A 54 1.97 7.91 6.62
N SER A 55 2.05 7.49 7.89
CA SER A 55 3.07 6.56 8.35
C SER A 55 2.37 5.25 8.70
N SER A 56 2.78 4.14 8.08
CA SER A 56 2.13 2.84 8.27
C SER A 56 3.11 1.75 8.71
N PHE A 57 2.57 0.76 9.41
CA PHE A 57 3.19 -0.52 9.69
C PHE A 57 2.16 -1.60 9.45
N PHE A 58 2.43 -2.49 8.50
CA PHE A 58 1.43 -3.40 7.98
C PHE A 58 2.03 -4.72 7.54
N THR A 59 1.19 -5.76 7.47
CA THR A 59 1.49 -7.00 6.78
C THR A 59 0.81 -7.01 5.42
N TYR A 60 1.44 -7.54 4.39
CA TYR A 60 0.86 -7.62 3.05
C TYR A 60 1.13 -8.98 2.40
N HIS A 61 0.07 -9.62 1.90
CA HIS A 61 0.20 -10.84 1.11
C HIS A 61 0.61 -10.52 -0.32
N ASP A 62 1.90 -10.68 -0.62
CA ASP A 62 2.49 -10.39 -1.92
C ASP A 62 2.17 -11.48 -2.96
N THR A 63 1.01 -11.33 -3.59
CA THR A 63 0.49 -12.24 -4.62
C THR A 63 0.11 -11.45 -5.87
N PRO A 64 0.30 -11.99 -7.09
CA PRO A 64 -0.19 -11.37 -8.31
C PRO A 64 -1.73 -11.45 -8.45
N VAL A 65 -2.40 -12.19 -7.57
CA VAL A 65 -3.84 -12.49 -7.65
C VAL A 65 -4.64 -11.51 -6.78
N ILE A 66 -4.52 -10.21 -7.06
CA ILE A 66 -5.29 -9.15 -6.37
C ILE A 66 -6.52 -8.79 -7.23
N PRO A 67 -7.72 -8.60 -6.63
CA PRO A 67 -8.04 -8.59 -5.20
C PRO A 67 -8.42 -9.97 -4.62
N ALA A 68 -8.42 -11.04 -5.42
CA ALA A 68 -8.95 -12.34 -5.00
C ALA A 68 -8.13 -13.05 -3.90
N GLN A 69 -6.90 -12.65 -3.63
CA GLN A 69 -6.05 -13.19 -2.56
C GLN A 69 -5.46 -12.09 -1.66
N TRP A 70 -6.05 -10.89 -1.68
CA TRP A 70 -5.58 -9.78 -0.84
C TRP A 70 -5.87 -10.08 0.63
N ASN A 71 -4.79 -10.19 1.42
CA ASN A 71 -4.84 -10.16 2.88
C ASN A 71 -3.83 -9.15 3.39
N GLU A 72 -4.27 -8.25 4.27
CA GLU A 72 -3.45 -7.19 4.86
C GLU A 72 -3.99 -6.78 6.23
N ILE A 73 -3.08 -6.37 7.11
CA ILE A 73 -3.37 -5.92 8.48
C ILE A 73 -2.61 -4.63 8.66
N ASP A 74 -3.32 -3.56 9.01
CA ASP A 74 -2.82 -2.20 8.96
C ASP A 74 -2.78 -1.55 10.34
N ILE A 75 -1.68 -0.87 10.62
CA ILE A 75 -1.59 0.21 11.60
C ILE A 75 -1.20 1.47 10.83
N GLU A 76 -2.10 2.44 10.80
CA GLU A 76 -1.99 3.65 9.99
C GLU A 76 -2.09 4.89 10.88
N ILE A 77 -1.13 5.80 10.74
CA ILE A 77 -1.10 7.04 11.50
C ILE A 77 -1.14 8.20 10.52
N LEU A 78 -2.30 8.85 10.43
CA LEU A 78 -2.50 10.01 9.58
C LEU A 78 -1.80 11.22 10.17
N GLY A 79 -0.92 11.86 9.40
CA GLY A 79 -0.14 13.02 9.83
C GLY A 79 -0.98 14.24 10.23
N ARG A 80 -2.26 14.28 9.84
CA ARG A 80 -3.19 15.37 10.17
C ARG A 80 -3.69 15.34 11.62
N TYR A 81 -3.60 14.20 12.31
CA TYR A 81 -4.11 14.03 13.67
C TYR A 81 -2.96 13.80 14.65
N SER A 82 -3.08 14.36 15.85
CA SER A 82 -2.03 14.30 16.87
C SER A 82 -2.28 13.26 17.96
N ASP A 83 -3.37 12.53 17.89
CA ASP A 83 -3.90 11.70 18.96
C ASP A 83 -4.72 10.51 18.41
N GLU A 84 -4.45 10.07 17.19
CA GLU A 84 -5.19 8.99 16.53
C GLU A 84 -4.26 7.94 15.92
N VAL A 85 -4.69 6.68 16.02
CA VAL A 85 -4.17 5.53 15.28
C VAL A 85 -5.34 4.82 14.61
N GLN A 86 -5.23 4.56 13.31
CA GLN A 86 -6.20 3.80 12.54
C GLN A 86 -5.72 2.36 12.39
N PHE A 87 -6.66 1.41 12.53
CA PHE A 87 -6.44 0.00 12.27
C PHE A 87 -7.35 -0.45 11.13
N ASN A 88 -6.89 -1.42 10.34
CA ASN A 88 -7.73 -2.07 9.34
C ASN A 88 -7.29 -3.53 9.14
N ILE A 89 -8.23 -4.35 8.68
CA ILE A 89 -7.97 -5.70 8.20
C ILE A 89 -8.60 -5.80 6.81
N ILE A 90 -7.80 -6.16 5.83
CA ILE A 90 -8.25 -6.39 4.45
C ILE A 90 -8.22 -7.88 4.20
N THR A 91 -9.32 -8.42 3.70
CA THR A 91 -9.45 -9.83 3.29
C THR A 91 -10.09 -9.91 1.90
N GLN A 92 -10.08 -11.11 1.32
CA GLN A 92 -10.72 -11.36 0.03
C GLN A 92 -12.18 -10.89 0.02
N GLY A 93 -12.46 -9.84 -0.75
CA GLY A 93 -13.81 -9.30 -0.93
C GLY A 93 -14.34 -8.44 0.22
N GLN A 94 -13.56 -8.19 1.28
CA GLN A 94 -13.91 -7.29 2.39
C GLN A 94 -12.71 -6.41 2.77
N VAL A 95 -12.80 -5.12 2.45
CA VAL A 95 -11.68 -4.17 2.56
C VAL A 95 -11.86 -3.11 3.64
N ASN A 96 -13.04 -3.05 4.28
CA ASN A 96 -13.42 -1.96 5.19
C ASN A 96 -13.72 -2.47 6.59
N HIS A 97 -12.67 -2.71 7.37
CA HIS A 97 -12.73 -2.95 8.82
C HIS A 97 -12.03 -1.81 9.56
N VAL A 98 -12.16 -0.59 9.05
CA VAL A 98 -11.47 0.58 9.58
C VAL A 98 -11.95 0.91 10.99
N VAL A 99 -11.01 1.00 11.91
CA VAL A 99 -11.25 1.40 13.30
C VAL A 99 -10.25 2.49 13.68
N GLU A 100 -10.76 3.69 13.93
CA GLU A 100 -9.99 4.80 14.50
C GLU A 100 -9.97 4.68 16.03
N ARG A 101 -8.79 4.89 16.63
CA ARG A 101 -8.60 4.90 18.08
C ARG A 101 -7.90 6.17 18.52
N THR A 102 -8.56 6.92 19.39
CA THR A 102 -7.92 8.01 20.12
C THR A 102 -6.90 7.44 21.10
N VAL A 103 -5.68 7.97 21.09
CA VAL A 103 -4.58 7.59 21.98
C VAL A 103 -4.20 8.75 22.89
N ALA A 104 -3.73 8.46 24.10
CA ALA A 104 -3.37 9.47 25.10
C ALA A 104 -1.99 10.12 24.87
N PHE A 105 -1.38 9.89 23.69
CA PHE A 105 -0.04 10.34 23.34
C PHE A 105 -0.01 10.92 21.93
N ASN A 106 1.01 11.73 21.63
CA ASN A 106 1.24 12.19 20.27
C ASN A 106 2.19 11.23 19.52
N PRO A 107 1.73 10.53 18.46
CA PRO A 107 2.52 9.54 17.75
C PRO A 107 3.67 10.16 16.93
N HIS A 108 3.59 11.47 16.65
CA HIS A 108 4.58 12.22 15.88
C HIS A 108 5.71 12.81 16.74
N GLN A 109 5.49 12.94 18.05
CA GLN A 109 6.44 13.61 18.96
C GLN A 109 7.39 12.64 19.67
N SER A 110 7.06 11.34 19.73
CA SER A 110 7.86 10.36 20.45
C SER A 110 7.79 8.99 19.79
N PHE A 111 8.80 8.16 20.05
CA PHE A 111 8.77 6.76 19.63
C PHE A 111 7.82 5.96 20.51
N HIS A 112 6.93 5.22 19.86
CA HIS A 112 6.02 4.28 20.52
C HIS A 112 6.20 2.89 19.92
N VAL A 113 5.84 1.88 20.68
CA VAL A 113 5.85 0.49 20.21
C VAL A 113 4.46 0.14 19.75
N TYR A 114 4.33 -0.29 18.50
CA TYR A 114 3.12 -0.82 17.90
C TYR A 114 3.35 -2.29 17.59
N ALA A 115 2.31 -3.10 17.74
CA ALA A 115 2.39 -4.54 17.54
C ALA A 115 1.17 -5.05 16.79
N ILE A 116 1.41 -5.97 15.87
CA ILE A 116 0.39 -6.84 15.27
C ILE A 116 0.61 -8.23 15.86
N GLU A 117 -0.40 -8.79 16.52
CA GLU A 117 -0.38 -10.16 17.00
C GLU A 117 -1.41 -10.97 16.22
N TRP A 118 -0.93 -11.71 15.24
CA TRP A 118 -1.79 -12.44 14.31
C TRP A 118 -1.74 -13.93 14.58
N THR A 119 -2.90 -14.50 14.87
CA THR A 119 -3.12 -15.93 15.08
C THR A 119 -4.25 -16.44 14.16
N PRO A 120 -4.50 -17.76 14.10
CA PRO A 120 -5.67 -18.29 13.39
C PRO A 120 -7.02 -17.81 13.95
N ASP A 121 -7.07 -17.40 15.21
CA ASP A 121 -8.31 -17.09 15.92
C ASP A 121 -8.57 -15.58 16.06
N TYR A 122 -7.51 -14.77 16.09
CA TYR A 122 -7.60 -13.32 16.28
C TYR A 122 -6.42 -12.56 15.66
N VAL A 123 -6.70 -11.29 15.46
CA VAL A 123 -5.75 -10.19 15.26
C VAL A 123 -6.13 -9.09 16.24
#